data_AF-A0A2K3JXS3-F1
#
_entry.id   AF-A0A2K3JXS3-F1
#
_cell.length_a   1.000
_cell.length_b   1.000
_cell.length_c   1.000
_cell.angle_alpha   90.00
_cell.angle_beta   90.00
_cell.angle_gamma   90.00
#
_symmetry.space_group_name_H-M   'P 1'
#
loop_
_entity.id
_entity.type
_entity.pdbx_description
1 polymer ?
#
loop_
_entity_poly.entity_id
_entity_poly.type
_entity_poly.pdbx_seq_one_letter_code
_entity_poly.pdbx_strand_id
1 'polypeptide(L)'
;SWQAAGLSSVLGSAACQQGSAAKRVFVLCRNEDYATICRVATLLWSIWHNRNDKIWNDNVRSPNQIGRAAFDHWNEWVAVHKL
;
A
#
# COMPACT_ATOMS: atom_id res chain seq x y z
N SER A 1 -7.88 3.14 2.65
CA SER A 1 -6.42 3.11 2.42
C SER A 1 -6.04 2.99 0.96
N TRP A 2 -6.40 1.91 0.25
CA TRP A 2 -5.99 1.66 -1.15
C TRP A 2 -6.33 2.80 -2.13
N GLN A 3 -7.57 3.29 -2.11
CA GLN A 3 -7.97 4.44 -2.93
C GLN A 3 -7.15 5.70 -2.61
N ALA A 4 -6.97 6.00 -1.32
CA ALA A 4 -6.15 7.12 -0.87
C ALA A 4 -4.65 6.96 -1.20
N ALA A 5 -4.18 5.73 -1.42
CA ALA A 5 -2.85 5.41 -1.90
C ALA A 5 -2.71 5.48 -3.44
N GLY A 6 -3.78 5.84 -4.16
CA GLY A 6 -3.80 5.87 -5.63
C GLY A 6 -3.85 4.47 -6.29
N LEU A 7 -4.30 3.45 -5.57
CA LEU A 7 -4.33 2.04 -6.01
C LEU A 7 -5.74 1.55 -6.40
N SER A 8 -6.61 2.44 -6.86
CA SER A 8 -7.99 2.10 -7.22
C SER A 8 -8.07 1.11 -8.39
N SER A 9 -7.18 1.21 -9.38
CA SER A 9 -7.09 0.28 -10.52
C SER A 9 -6.77 -1.15 -10.06
N VAL A 10 -5.92 -1.29 -9.04
CA VAL A 10 -5.51 -2.57 -8.45
C VAL A 10 -6.65 -3.25 -7.70
N LEU A 11 -7.59 -2.49 -7.14
CA LEU A 11 -8.80 -3.04 -6.51
C LEU A 11 -9.75 -3.67 -7.54
N GLY A 12 -9.73 -3.19 -8.79
CA GLY A 12 -10.58 -3.69 -9.87
C GLY A 12 -10.02 -4.93 -10.56
N SER A 13 -8.72 -5.21 -10.44
CA SER A 13 -8.10 -6.40 -11.02
C SER A 13 -8.43 -7.66 -10.20
N ALA A 14 -8.29 -8.84 -10.81
CA ALA A 14 -8.61 -10.13 -10.20
C ALA A 14 -7.91 -10.41 -8.84
N ALA A 15 -6.98 -9.55 -8.41
CA ALA A 15 -6.40 -9.51 -7.06
C ALA A 15 -7.45 -9.30 -5.94
N CYS A 16 -8.66 -8.80 -6.26
CA CYS A 16 -9.77 -8.73 -5.32
C CYS A 16 -10.61 -10.02 -5.20
N GLN A 17 -10.43 -11.03 -6.06
CA GLN A 17 -11.16 -12.31 -5.97
C GLN A 17 -10.70 -13.19 -4.79
N GLN A 18 -11.53 -14.18 -4.43
CA GLN A 18 -11.44 -14.98 -3.20
C GLN A 18 -10.09 -15.72 -3.06
N GLY A 19 -9.41 -15.53 -1.91
CA GLY A 19 -8.08 -16.08 -1.64
C GLY A 19 -7.36 -15.37 -0.48
N SER A 20 -6.29 -16.00 0.05
CA SER A 20 -5.50 -15.45 1.17
C SER A 20 -4.77 -14.16 0.78
N ALA A 21 -4.47 -13.31 1.77
CA ALA A 21 -3.71 -12.08 1.54
C ALA A 21 -2.36 -12.34 0.85
N ALA A 22 -1.65 -13.41 1.24
CA ALA A 22 -0.41 -13.82 0.61
C ALA A 22 -0.60 -14.14 -0.89
N LYS A 23 -1.63 -14.93 -1.23
CA LYS A 23 -1.92 -15.28 -2.63
C LYS A 23 -2.18 -14.03 -3.48
N ARG A 24 -2.86 -13.04 -2.92
CA ARG A 24 -3.14 -11.76 -3.59
C ARG A 24 -1.86 -10.96 -3.84
N VAL A 25 -0.97 -10.84 -2.84
CA VAL A 25 0.33 -10.19 -3.00
C VAL A 25 1.16 -10.88 -4.10
N PHE A 26 1.18 -12.22 -4.13
CA PHE A 26 1.87 -12.96 -5.19
C PHE A 26 1.31 -12.68 -6.59
N VAL A 27 -0.02 -12.62 -6.74
CA VAL A 27 -0.67 -12.30 -8.01
C VAL A 27 -0.33 -10.88 -8.46
N LEU A 28 -0.32 -9.92 -7.54
CA LEU A 28 0.11 -8.56 -7.85
C LEU A 28 1.54 -8.57 -8.38
N CYS A 29 2.50 -9.10 -7.61
CA CYS A 29 3.91 -9.11 -7.99
C CYS A 29 4.20 -9.78 -9.34
N ARG A 30 3.31 -10.69 -9.79
CA ARG A 30 3.45 -11.37 -11.07
C ARG A 30 2.93 -10.56 -12.27
N ASN A 31 1.89 -9.74 -12.07
CA ASN A 31 1.10 -9.19 -13.18
C ASN A 31 1.12 -7.67 -13.27
N GLU A 32 1.39 -6.96 -12.17
CA GLU A 32 1.45 -5.51 -12.14
C GLU A 32 2.88 -5.00 -12.43
N ASP A 33 2.99 -3.76 -12.87
CA ASP A 33 4.28 -3.12 -13.11
C ASP A 33 5.03 -2.76 -11.82
N TYR A 34 6.33 -2.46 -11.96
CA TYR A 34 7.21 -2.14 -10.84
C TYR A 34 6.70 -0.96 -9.99
N ALA A 35 6.23 0.12 -10.62
CA ALA A 35 5.76 1.29 -9.89
C ALA A 35 4.48 0.97 -9.09
N THR A 36 3.58 0.17 -9.66
CA THR A 36 2.39 -0.32 -8.95
C THR A 36 2.77 -1.21 -7.76
N ILE A 37 3.72 -2.13 -7.92
CA ILE A 37 4.18 -3.00 -6.83
C ILE A 37 4.89 -2.23 -5.72
N CYS A 38 5.72 -1.25 -6.06
CA CYS A 38 6.35 -0.40 -5.06
C CYS A 38 5.32 0.40 -4.26
N ARG A 39 4.28 0.94 -4.90
CA ARG A 39 3.17 1.61 -4.19
C ARG A 39 2.41 0.66 -3.26
N VAL A 40 2.14 -0.57 -3.68
CA VAL A 40 1.52 -1.60 -2.84
C VAL A 40 2.42 -1.92 -1.63
N ALA A 41 3.73 -2.06 -1.86
CA ALA A 41 4.70 -2.31 -0.79
C ALA A 41 4.72 -1.16 0.24
N THR A 42 4.73 0.10 -0.21
CA THR A 42 4.66 1.28 0.67
C THR A 42 3.35 1.32 1.47
N LEU A 43 2.23 0.90 0.89
CA LEU A 43 0.96 0.78 1.61
C LEU A 43 1.01 -0.32 2.68
N LEU A 44 1.52 -1.51 2.37
CA LEU A 44 1.66 -2.61 3.32
C LEU A 44 2.59 -2.23 4.48
N TRP A 45 3.70 -1.57 4.18
CA TRP A 45 4.60 -1.00 5.18
C TRP A 45 3.87 0.00 6.09
N SER A 46 3.08 0.91 5.51
CA SER A 46 2.34 1.92 6.28
C SER A 46 1.28 1.31 7.20
N ILE A 47 0.63 0.22 6.77
CA ILE A 47 -0.32 -0.54 7.59
C ILE A 47 0.40 -1.24 8.75
N TRP A 48 1.52 -1.90 8.46
CA TRP A 48 2.35 -2.54 9.47
C TRP A 48 2.86 -1.52 10.50
N HIS A 49 3.34 -0.37 10.03
CA HIS A 49 3.79 0.72 10.90
C HIS A 49 2.65 1.23 11.80
N ASN A 50 1.44 1.44 11.26
CA ASN A 50 0.30 1.87 12.06
C ASN A 50 -0.10 0.84 13.12
N ARG A 51 0.00 -0.46 12.80
CA ARG A 51 -0.23 -1.54 13.78
C ARG A 51 0.77 -1.42 14.93
N ASN A 52 2.05 -1.21 14.62
CA ASN A 52 3.07 -1.05 15.65
C ASN A 52 2.85 0.22 16.48
N ASP A 53 2.50 1.32 15.84
CA ASP A 53 2.24 2.59 16.52
C ASP A 53 1.07 2.47 17.52
N LYS A 54 0.05 1.68 17.20
CA LYS A 54 -1.01 1.34 18.16
C LYS A 54 -0.49 0.51 19.33
N ILE A 55 0.34 -0.50 19.07
CA ILE A 55 0.87 -1.38 20.12
C ILE A 55 1.76 -0.60 21.09
N TRP A 56 2.60 0.29 20.57
CA TRP A 56 3.65 0.94 21.37
C TRP A 56 3.25 2.31 21.93
N ASN A 57 2.38 3.04 21.23
CA ASN A 57 2.06 4.44 21.54
C ASN A 57 0.56 4.72 21.67
N ASP A 58 -0.29 3.69 21.59
CA ASP A 58 -1.77 3.78 21.58
C ASP A 58 -2.39 4.62 20.43
N ASN A 59 -1.56 5.12 19.52
CA ASN A 59 -1.96 5.93 18.38
C ASN A 59 -2.63 5.10 17.29
N VAL A 60 -3.69 5.64 16.68
CA VAL A 60 -4.37 5.00 15.54
C VAL A 60 -4.66 6.03 14.48
N ARG A 61 -4.18 5.78 13.26
CA ARG A 61 -4.61 6.53 12.08
C ARG A 61 -5.78 5.84 11.40
N SER A 62 -6.68 6.63 10.85
CA SER A 62 -7.75 6.13 10.00
C SER A 62 -7.17 5.49 8.73
N PRO A 63 -7.89 4.55 8.09
CA PRO A 63 -7.49 3.96 6.81
C PRO A 63 -7.14 4.99 5.73
N ASN A 64 -7.82 6.13 5.70
CA ASN A 64 -7.54 7.19 4.71
C ASN A 64 -6.23 7.92 5.01
N GLN A 65 -5.95 8.23 6.28
CA GLN A 65 -4.67 8.82 6.68
C GLN A 65 -3.49 7.89 6.37
N ILE A 66 -3.63 6.59 6.62
CA ILE A 66 -2.59 5.59 6.28
C ILE A 66 -2.34 5.56 4.77
N GLY A 67 -3.41 5.52 3.97
CA GLY A 67 -3.30 5.51 2.51
C GLY A 67 -2.66 6.78 1.95
N ARG A 68 -3.01 7.94 2.52
CA ARG A 68 -2.42 9.21 2.12
C ARG A 68 -0.94 9.29 2.46
N ALA A 69 -0.55 8.89 3.67
CA ALA A 69 0.86 8.82 4.07
C ALA A 69 1.67 7.87 3.16
N ALA A 70 1.10 6.73 2.77
CA ALA A 70 1.74 5.81 1.83
C ALA A 70 1.95 6.44 0.43
N PHE A 71 0.97 7.20 -0.06
CA PHE A 71 1.08 7.95 -1.31
C PHE A 71 2.17 9.02 -1.23
N ASP A 72 2.18 9.81 -0.16
CA ASP A 72 3.13 10.90 0.04
C ASP A 72 4.58 10.33 0.13
N HIS A 73 4.82 9.29 0.94
CA HIS A 73 6.13 8.62 1.03
C HIS A 73 6.62 8.06 -0.32
N TRP A 74 5.72 7.48 -1.12
CA TRP A 74 6.09 7.00 -2.45
C TRP A 74 6.50 8.14 -3.37
N ASN A 75 5.74 9.24 -3.39
CA ASN A 75 6.07 10.39 -4.25
C ASN A 75 7.37 11.08 -3.83
N GLU A 76 7.64 11.17 -2.52
CA GLU A 76 8.93 11.65 -2.01
C GLU A 76 10.09 10.77 -2.52
N TRP A 77 9.92 9.44 -2.45
CA TRP A 77 10.93 8.50 -2.92
C TRP A 77 11.17 8.64 -4.44
N VAL A 78 10.11 8.72 -5.24
CA VAL A 78 10.20 8.93 -6.70
C VAL A 78 10.88 10.26 -7.02
N ALA A 79 10.52 11.34 -6.33
CA ALA A 79 11.11 12.67 -6.55
C ALA A 79 12.63 12.69 -6.32
N VAL A 80 13.11 11.95 -5.31
CA VAL A 80 14.55 11.82 -5.03
C VAL A 80 15.26 10.96 -6.08
N HIS A 81 14.62 9.88 -6.52
CA HIS A 81 15.26 8.88 -7.40
C HIS A 81 15.04 9.14 -8.90
N LYS A 82 14.31 10.21 -9.27
CA LYS A 82 14.03 10.63 -10.67
C LYS A 82 13.52 9.48 -11.55
N LEU A 83 12.68 8.62 -10.98
CA LEU A 83 12.00 7.53 -11.69
C LEU A 83 10.73 8.00 -12.38
#